data_AF-A0AAJ0DZ24-F1
#
_entry.id   AF-A0AAJ0DZ24-F1
#
_cell.length_a   1.000
_cell.length_b   1.000
_cell.length_c   1.000
_cell.angle_alpha   90.00
_cell.angle_beta   90.00
_cell.angle_gamma   90.00
#
_symmetry.space_group_name_H-M   'P 1'
#
loop_
_entity.id
_entity.type
_entity.pdbx_description
1 polymer ?
#
loop_
_entity_poly.entity_id
_entity_poly.type
_entity_poly.pdbx_seq_one_letter_code
_entity_poly.pdbx_strand_id
1 'polypeptide(L)'
;MDRHSSDTGAKLLVAEVNDLEHDTLCSRCEKSITGETSSGYWYLKLLLVFLLCQVPILGLSFLAFHAFQRNTNATIQGIDQQDYFTLESYNSTEKLYDIVDAADRSPEADAFWHELQKTDGIVAVRSEWAKEKALPDTVSHPDDPASKIYQINVFHALHCLYRIRNRLTSNIPLEKWPRNDIHTMHCVDHIRNDLMCHADISLSGSDEYVSFNSHGYNQKCRDLGALQRWAKRHSWAGYKDYLEGVVGYDFNDAERVNMATAGKGHWNKAQSTLDKDTGKIELWFEED
;
A
#
# COMPACT_ATOMS: atom_id res chain seq x y z
N MET A 1 2.72 30.83 -70.76
CA MET A 1 3.23 29.47 -71.02
C MET A 1 2.04 28.54 -70.99
N ASP A 2 1.92 27.82 -72.10
CA ASP A 2 1.16 26.60 -72.43
C ASP A 2 0.63 25.76 -71.25
N ARG A 3 -0.36 24.87 -71.36
CA ARG A 3 -1.35 24.40 -72.37
C ARG A 3 -2.12 23.28 -71.65
N HIS A 4 -3.36 23.05 -72.10
CA HIS A 4 -4.13 21.78 -72.12
C HIS A 4 -4.49 21.10 -70.77
N SER A 5 -5.78 20.88 -70.44
CA SER A 5 -6.80 20.03 -71.12
C SER A 5 -6.36 18.56 -71.09
N SER A 6 -7.14 17.54 -70.71
CA SER A 6 -8.57 17.25 -70.82
C SER A 6 -8.83 15.93 -70.08
N ASP A 7 -10.01 15.75 -69.47
CA ASP A 7 -10.99 14.69 -69.84
C ASP A 7 -12.05 14.57 -68.72
N THR A 8 -13.28 15.07 -68.86
CA THR A 8 -14.44 14.73 -69.73
C THR A 8 -15.33 13.61 -69.21
N GLY A 9 -16.63 13.93 -69.19
CA GLY A 9 -17.78 13.07 -68.91
C GLY A 9 -18.85 13.82 -68.09
N ALA A 10 -19.43 14.94 -68.57
CA ALA A 10 -20.63 15.04 -69.42
C ALA A 10 -21.91 14.51 -68.75
N LYS A 11 -23.10 15.12 -68.81
CA LYS A 11 -23.65 16.46 -69.12
C LYS A 11 -25.19 16.31 -69.07
N LEU A 12 -25.89 17.27 -68.44
CA LEU A 12 -27.22 17.85 -68.79
C LEU A 12 -28.46 16.89 -68.84
N LEU A 13 -29.74 17.28 -68.71
CA LEU A 13 -30.53 18.49 -69.08
C LEU A 13 -31.74 18.61 -68.10
N VAL A 14 -32.10 19.76 -67.49
CA VAL A 14 -32.85 20.95 -67.99
C VAL A 14 -34.32 20.68 -68.33
N ALA A 15 -35.26 21.35 -67.63
CA ALA A 15 -36.16 22.40 -68.19
C ALA A 15 -37.31 22.80 -67.24
N GLU A 16 -37.53 24.11 -67.12
CA GLU A 16 -38.67 24.82 -66.51
C GLU A 16 -40.00 24.60 -67.26
N VAL A 17 -41.14 24.96 -66.64
CA VAL A 17 -42.02 26.10 -67.08
C VAL A 17 -43.27 26.23 -66.17
N ASN A 18 -43.41 27.44 -65.62
CA ASN A 18 -44.54 28.30 -65.19
C ASN A 18 -45.99 27.80 -64.95
N ASP A 19 -46.47 28.23 -63.78
CA ASP A 19 -47.77 28.81 -63.36
C ASP A 19 -48.96 28.87 -64.33
N LEU A 20 -50.15 28.45 -63.85
CA LEU A 20 -51.43 29.16 -64.03
C LEU A 20 -52.54 28.67 -63.07
N GLU A 21 -53.03 29.61 -62.25
CA GLU A 21 -54.40 29.89 -61.77
C GLU A 21 -55.17 29.05 -60.72
N HIS A 22 -55.59 29.82 -59.70
CA HIS A 22 -56.71 29.71 -58.73
C HIS A 22 -58.07 29.41 -59.42
N ASP A 23 -59.18 28.94 -58.80
CA ASP A 23 -59.71 29.24 -57.47
C ASP A 23 -60.85 28.26 -57.07
N THR A 24 -60.96 28.02 -55.76
CA THR A 24 -62.10 27.64 -54.89
C THR A 24 -63.39 26.98 -55.43
N LEU A 25 -63.77 25.83 -54.83
CA LEU A 25 -64.95 25.69 -53.94
C LEU A 25 -65.11 24.22 -53.48
N CYS A 26 -65.17 23.94 -52.17
CA CYS A 26 -66.10 22.89 -51.69
C CYS A 26 -66.46 23.07 -50.21
N SER A 27 -67.76 23.21 -49.98
CA SER A 27 -68.44 23.30 -48.70
C SER A 27 -69.13 21.97 -48.34
N ARG A 28 -69.24 21.69 -47.04
CA ARG A 28 -70.15 20.71 -46.36
C ARG A 28 -69.77 19.22 -46.49
N CYS A 29 -69.21 18.63 -45.41
CA CYS A 29 -69.89 17.92 -44.29
C CYS A 29 -70.38 16.52 -44.74
N GLU A 30 -70.11 15.38 -44.08
CA GLU A 30 -70.10 15.05 -42.66
C GLU A 30 -69.76 13.54 -42.50
N LYS A 31 -68.93 13.13 -41.51
CA LYS A 31 -69.30 12.13 -40.48
C LYS A 31 -68.13 11.64 -39.59
N SER A 32 -68.49 11.52 -38.32
CA SER A 32 -68.02 10.58 -37.30
C SER A 32 -66.85 11.01 -36.41
N ILE A 33 -67.23 11.61 -35.28
CA ILE A 33 -66.48 11.58 -34.03
C ILE A 33 -66.54 10.14 -33.47
N THR A 34 -65.40 9.48 -33.33
CA THR A 34 -65.21 8.34 -32.41
C THR A 34 -63.79 8.35 -31.83
N GLY A 35 -63.70 8.49 -30.50
CA GLY A 35 -62.70 7.93 -29.56
C GLY A 35 -61.22 8.26 -29.78
N GLU A 36 -60.59 9.13 -28.99
CA GLU A 36 -60.04 8.89 -27.63
C GLU A 36 -58.79 7.97 -27.53
N THR A 37 -57.75 8.59 -26.94
CA THR A 37 -56.75 8.01 -26.02
C THR A 37 -55.82 6.91 -26.52
N SER A 38 -54.63 7.30 -27.02
CA SER A 38 -53.49 6.36 -27.17
C SER A 38 -52.16 6.91 -26.61
N SER A 39 -52.03 8.24 -26.47
CA SER A 39 -50.75 8.85 -26.05
C SER A 39 -50.44 8.64 -24.55
N GLY A 40 -51.41 8.73 -23.63
CA GLY A 40 -51.12 8.54 -22.20
C GLY A 40 -50.74 7.09 -21.82
N TYR A 41 -51.25 6.11 -22.57
CA TYR A 41 -51.11 4.69 -22.24
C TYR A 41 -49.69 4.16 -22.52
N TRP A 42 -48.99 4.69 -23.53
CA TRP A 42 -47.62 4.27 -23.82
C TRP A 42 -46.62 4.84 -22.81
N TYR A 43 -46.78 6.10 -22.40
CA TYR A 43 -45.97 6.70 -21.32
C TYR A 43 -46.20 5.97 -20.00
N LEU A 44 -47.45 5.64 -19.67
CA LEU A 44 -47.78 4.88 -18.46
C LEU A 44 -47.15 3.47 -18.48
N LYS A 45 -47.15 2.79 -19.63
CA LYS A 45 -46.45 1.51 -19.80
C LYS A 45 -44.94 1.63 -19.63
N LEU A 46 -44.31 2.66 -20.19
CA LEU A 46 -42.87 2.88 -20.00
C LEU A 46 -42.51 3.23 -18.56
N LEU A 47 -43.34 4.02 -17.88
CA LEU A 47 -43.18 4.32 -16.46
C LEU A 47 -43.29 3.05 -15.60
N LEU A 48 -44.26 2.18 -15.90
CA LEU A 48 -44.42 0.90 -15.22
C LEU A 48 -43.24 -0.03 -15.48
N VAL A 49 -42.74 -0.13 -16.72
CA VAL A 49 -41.55 -0.92 -17.04
C VAL A 49 -40.31 -0.36 -16.34
N PHE A 50 -40.13 0.96 -16.31
CA PHE A 50 -39.03 1.61 -15.59
C PHE A 50 -39.09 1.32 -14.09
N LEU A 51 -40.25 1.47 -13.46
CA LEU A 51 -40.44 1.16 -12.04
C LEU A 51 -40.23 -0.34 -11.73
N LEU A 52 -40.68 -1.23 -12.62
CA LEU A 52 -40.46 -2.67 -12.50
C LEU A 52 -38.97 -3.05 -12.64
N CYS A 53 -38.17 -2.28 -13.38
CA CYS A 53 -36.72 -2.46 -13.47
C CYS A 53 -35.95 -1.89 -12.27
N GLN A 54 -36.48 -0.89 -11.57
CA GLN A 54 -35.83 -0.33 -10.37
C GLN A 54 -35.82 -1.32 -9.19
N VAL A 55 -36.88 -2.12 -9.03
CA VAL A 55 -36.98 -3.12 -7.96
C VAL A 55 -35.84 -4.16 -7.98
N PRO A 56 -35.53 -4.83 -9.10
CA PRO A 56 -34.41 -5.78 -9.15
C PRO A 56 -33.05 -5.10 -9.05
N ILE A 57 -32.90 -3.87 -9.56
CA ILE A 57 -31.63 -3.12 -9.42
C ILE A 57 -31.37 -2.81 -7.94
N LEU A 58 -32.36 -2.25 -7.24
CA LEU A 58 -32.24 -1.97 -5.81
C LEU A 58 -32.07 -3.26 -4.98
N GLY A 59 -32.74 -4.34 -5.37
CA GLY A 59 -32.55 -5.66 -4.76
C GLY A 59 -31.13 -6.20 -4.94
N LEU A 60 -30.56 -6.11 -6.14
CA LEU A 60 -29.18 -6.51 -6.43
C LEU A 60 -28.16 -5.61 -5.72
N SER A 61 -28.38 -4.29 -5.69
CA SER A 61 -27.55 -3.34 -4.94
C SER A 61 -27.60 -3.62 -3.44
N PHE A 62 -28.77 -3.92 -2.87
CA PHE A 62 -28.92 -4.29 -1.47
C PHE A 62 -28.21 -5.61 -1.16
N LEU A 63 -28.35 -6.63 -2.02
CA LEU A 63 -27.64 -7.91 -1.86
C LEU A 63 -26.12 -7.75 -2.00
N ALA A 64 -25.65 -6.93 -2.95
CA ALA A 64 -24.24 -6.63 -3.11
C ALA A 64 -23.68 -5.86 -1.89
N PHE A 65 -24.42 -4.89 -1.37
CA PHE A 65 -24.07 -4.16 -0.15
C PHE A 65 -24.06 -5.08 1.08
N HIS A 66 -25.03 -5.98 1.21
CA HIS A 66 -25.06 -6.97 2.30
C HIS A 66 -23.94 -8.01 2.17
N ALA A 67 -23.58 -8.41 0.95
CA ALA A 67 -22.45 -9.29 0.70
C ALA A 67 -21.13 -8.58 1.04
N PHE A 68 -20.99 -7.31 0.66
CA PHE A 68 -19.85 -6.47 1.01
C PHE A 68 -19.74 -6.23 2.52
N GLN A 69 -20.86 -5.94 3.21
CA GLN A 69 -20.91 -5.82 4.66
C GLN A 69 -20.63 -7.15 5.38
N ARG A 70 -21.11 -8.28 4.85
CA ARG A 70 -20.75 -9.59 5.39
C ARG A 70 -19.27 -9.89 5.20
N ASN A 71 -18.70 -9.53 4.06
CA ASN A 71 -17.29 -9.75 3.79
C ASN A 71 -16.41 -8.90 4.70
N THR A 72 -16.73 -7.62 4.88
CA THR A 72 -16.04 -6.73 5.83
C THR A 72 -16.20 -7.19 7.28
N ASN A 73 -17.41 -7.57 7.70
CA ASN A 73 -17.62 -8.13 9.05
C ASN A 73 -16.91 -9.48 9.25
N ALA A 74 -16.79 -10.31 8.20
CA ALA A 74 -16.01 -11.55 8.25
C ALA A 74 -14.50 -11.29 8.27
N THR A 75 -13.99 -10.26 7.59
CA THR A 75 -12.60 -9.80 7.72
C THR A 75 -12.33 -9.29 9.14
N ILE A 76 -13.26 -8.55 9.73
CA ILE A 76 -13.16 -8.04 11.11
C ILE A 76 -13.26 -9.18 12.15
N GLN A 77 -14.08 -10.21 11.91
CA GLN A 77 -14.16 -11.40 12.78
C GLN A 77 -13.04 -12.41 12.54
N GLY A 78 -12.38 -12.40 11.37
CA GLY A 78 -11.29 -13.30 11.02
C GLY A 78 -9.94 -12.92 11.64
N ILE A 79 -9.82 -11.70 12.17
CA ILE A 79 -8.67 -11.28 12.96
C ILE A 79 -9.01 -11.58 14.43
N ASP A 80 -8.60 -12.75 14.90
CA ASP A 80 -8.75 -13.13 16.30
C ASP A 80 -8.17 -12.03 17.20
N GLN A 81 -9.03 -11.47 18.04
CA GLN A 81 -8.71 -10.35 18.92
C GLN A 81 -7.65 -10.71 19.97
N GLN A 82 -7.38 -12.00 20.17
CA GLN A 82 -6.32 -12.53 21.02
C GLN A 82 -5.05 -12.95 20.24
N ASP A 83 -5.09 -13.11 18.91
CA ASP A 83 -3.92 -13.51 18.09
C ASP A 83 -2.88 -12.39 17.94
N TYR A 84 -3.19 -11.17 18.39
CA TYR A 84 -2.25 -10.07 18.27
C TYR A 84 -0.92 -10.34 19.01
N PHE A 85 -0.94 -11.07 20.13
CA PHE A 85 0.22 -11.28 21.01
C PHE A 85 0.36 -12.69 21.57
N THR A 86 -0.14 -13.70 20.87
CA THR A 86 0.36 -15.08 20.97
C THR A 86 1.83 -15.21 20.52
N LEU A 87 2.61 -14.11 20.48
CA LEU A 87 4.06 -14.10 20.27
C LEU A 87 4.81 -14.97 21.28
N GLU A 88 4.30 -15.05 22.50
CA GLU A 88 4.80 -15.97 23.52
C GLU A 88 4.57 -17.45 23.16
N SER A 89 3.53 -17.72 22.36
CA SER A 89 3.19 -19.07 21.88
C SER A 89 4.02 -19.53 20.68
N TYR A 90 4.71 -18.62 19.97
CA TYR A 90 5.76 -18.95 18.99
C TYR A 90 7.05 -19.34 19.71
N ASN A 91 6.92 -20.28 20.63
CA ASN A 91 7.93 -20.70 21.58
C ASN A 91 8.99 -21.56 20.88
N SER A 92 10.24 -21.17 21.11
CA SER A 92 11.52 -21.82 20.78
C SER A 92 11.60 -22.72 19.54
N THR A 93 12.32 -22.28 18.51
CA THR A 93 13.11 -23.23 17.72
C THR A 93 14.29 -23.67 18.59
N GLU A 94 14.55 -24.99 18.64
CA GLU A 94 15.80 -25.52 19.23
C GLU A 94 16.97 -25.46 18.24
N LYS A 95 16.69 -25.07 16.98
CA LYS A 95 17.69 -25.04 15.92
C LYS A 95 18.09 -23.59 15.63
N LEU A 96 19.39 -23.32 15.75
CA LEU A 96 20.03 -22.10 15.26
C LEU A 96 19.71 -21.88 13.78
N TYR A 97 19.64 -20.63 13.34
CA TYR A 97 19.53 -20.31 11.91
C TYR A 97 20.84 -20.69 11.22
N ASP A 98 20.83 -21.82 10.51
CA ASP A 98 22.01 -22.46 9.94
C ASP A 98 22.33 -21.84 8.58
N ILE A 99 23.11 -20.75 8.59
CA ILE A 99 23.72 -20.17 7.40
C ILE A 99 25.19 -19.86 7.68
N VAL A 100 26.07 -20.35 6.82
CA VAL A 100 27.51 -20.08 6.86
C VAL A 100 27.78 -18.75 6.14
N ASP A 101 28.61 -17.90 6.73
CA ASP A 101 29.07 -16.63 6.14
C ASP A 101 27.92 -15.72 5.64
N ALA A 102 26.83 -15.62 6.40
CA ALA A 102 25.69 -14.77 6.03
C ALA A 102 26.08 -13.31 5.79
N ALA A 103 27.19 -12.82 6.35
CA ALA A 103 27.67 -11.47 6.12
C ALA A 103 28.37 -11.29 4.76
N ASP A 104 28.87 -12.36 4.15
CA ASP A 104 29.70 -12.31 2.94
C ASP A 104 28.92 -11.97 1.68
N ARG A 105 29.65 -11.57 0.64
CA ARG A 105 29.09 -11.34 -0.70
C ARG A 105 29.02 -12.66 -1.45
N SER A 106 27.95 -13.40 -1.24
CA SER A 106 27.62 -14.59 -2.00
C SER A 106 26.16 -14.55 -2.46
N PRO A 107 25.81 -15.21 -3.58
CA PRO A 107 24.41 -15.34 -3.99
C PRO A 107 23.52 -15.97 -2.91
N GLU A 108 24.08 -16.87 -2.10
CA GLU A 108 23.38 -17.53 -0.99
C GLU A 108 23.09 -16.55 0.16
N ALA A 109 24.09 -15.78 0.59
CA ALA A 109 23.91 -14.74 1.60
C ALA A 109 22.93 -13.67 1.12
N ASP A 110 23.04 -13.22 -0.12
CA ASP A 110 22.10 -12.24 -0.69
C ASP A 110 20.67 -12.79 -0.74
N ALA A 111 20.48 -14.05 -1.12
CA ALA A 111 19.16 -14.69 -1.09
C ALA A 111 18.60 -14.79 0.34
N PHE A 112 19.43 -15.15 1.32
CA PHE A 112 19.04 -15.21 2.72
C PHE A 112 18.60 -13.84 3.25
N TRP A 113 19.37 -12.79 3.01
CA TRP A 113 18.99 -11.44 3.44
C TRP A 113 17.75 -10.93 2.71
N HIS A 114 17.59 -11.23 1.42
CA HIS A 114 16.35 -10.90 0.70
C HIS A 114 15.13 -11.60 1.31
N GLU A 115 15.26 -12.84 1.79
CA GLU A 115 14.18 -13.55 2.49
C GLU A 115 13.77 -12.81 3.78
N LEU A 116 14.75 -12.36 4.56
CA LEU A 116 14.50 -11.62 5.79
C LEU A 116 13.78 -10.29 5.52
N GLN A 117 14.07 -9.64 4.39
CA GLN A 117 13.48 -8.36 3.99
C GLN A 117 12.11 -8.47 3.30
N LYS A 118 11.52 -9.67 3.17
CA LYS A 118 10.18 -9.83 2.55
C LYS A 118 9.03 -9.20 3.33
N THR A 119 9.28 -8.82 4.59
CA THR A 119 8.36 -8.04 5.40
C THR A 119 9.13 -6.94 6.12
N ASP A 120 8.55 -5.75 6.14
CA ASP A 120 9.03 -4.62 6.94
C ASP A 120 8.54 -4.67 8.39
N GLY A 121 7.68 -5.65 8.71
CA GLY A 121 7.06 -5.79 10.02
C GLY A 121 6.00 -4.74 10.34
N ILE A 122 5.54 -3.98 9.34
CA ILE A 122 4.53 -2.95 9.52
C ILE A 122 3.15 -3.60 9.60
N VAL A 123 2.44 -3.33 10.69
CA VAL A 123 1.15 -3.96 11.01
C VAL A 123 0.11 -2.94 11.46
N ALA A 124 -1.15 -3.22 11.12
CA ALA A 124 -2.30 -2.48 11.63
C ALA A 124 -2.83 -3.14 12.90
N VAL A 125 -2.90 -2.38 13.99
CA VAL A 125 -3.33 -2.85 15.32
C VAL A 125 -4.50 -2.02 15.79
N ARG A 126 -5.56 -2.67 16.28
CA ARG A 126 -6.75 -1.97 16.79
C ARG A 126 -6.39 -1.01 17.93
N SER A 127 -6.85 0.23 17.83
CA SER A 127 -6.56 1.33 18.75
C SER A 127 -6.94 1.01 20.19
N GLU A 128 -8.12 0.41 20.42
CA GLU A 128 -8.58 0.02 21.76
C GLU A 128 -7.67 -1.04 22.40
N TRP A 129 -7.28 -2.04 21.61
CA TRP A 129 -6.39 -3.10 22.08
C TRP A 129 -4.99 -2.54 22.38
N ALA A 130 -4.47 -1.66 21.52
CA ALA A 130 -3.16 -1.03 21.73
C ALA A 130 -3.15 -0.17 22.99
N LYS A 131 -4.25 0.55 23.26
CA LYS A 131 -4.45 1.33 24.48
C LYS A 131 -4.54 0.43 25.72
N GLU A 132 -5.27 -0.68 25.64
CA GLU A 132 -5.35 -1.67 26.73
C GLU A 132 -3.96 -2.21 27.10
N LYS A 133 -3.09 -2.47 26.11
CA LYS A 133 -1.71 -2.92 26.35
C LYS A 133 -0.71 -1.80 26.62
N ALA A 134 -1.17 -0.56 26.74
CA ALA A 134 -0.31 0.60 26.94
C ALA A 134 0.84 0.68 25.92
N LEU A 135 0.57 0.34 24.66
CA LEU A 135 1.54 0.50 23.59
C LEU A 135 1.85 1.99 23.37
N PRO A 136 3.06 2.33 22.87
CA PRO A 136 3.41 3.70 22.50
C PRO A 136 2.41 4.30 21.51
N ASP A 137 2.10 5.58 21.67
CA ASP A 137 1.29 6.27 20.68
C ASP A 137 1.98 6.32 19.30
N THR A 138 1.18 6.12 18.26
CA THR A 138 1.61 6.11 16.86
C THR A 138 0.48 6.65 15.97
N VAL A 139 0.75 6.75 14.67
CA VAL A 139 -0.18 7.25 13.65
C VAL A 139 -1.38 6.31 13.46
N SER A 140 -2.54 6.90 13.19
CA SER A 140 -3.74 6.16 12.82
C SER A 140 -3.61 5.61 11.40
N HIS A 141 -4.24 4.47 11.13
CA HIS A 141 -4.39 3.97 9.76
C HIS A 141 -5.29 4.95 8.98
N PRO A 142 -4.90 5.40 7.78
CA PRO A 142 -5.64 6.43 7.04
C PRO A 142 -7.05 5.97 6.64
N ASP A 143 -7.20 4.72 6.23
CA ASP A 143 -8.50 4.16 5.80
C ASP A 143 -9.28 3.47 6.94
N ASP A 144 -8.69 3.32 8.13
CA ASP A 144 -9.31 2.64 9.28
C ASP A 144 -8.94 3.36 10.58
N PRO A 145 -9.69 4.39 10.97
CA PRO A 145 -9.42 5.15 12.19
C PRO A 145 -9.48 4.33 13.49
N ALA A 146 -10.08 3.13 13.45
CA ALA A 146 -10.11 2.21 14.60
C ALA A 146 -8.80 1.43 14.77
N SER A 147 -7.84 1.61 13.85
CA SER A 147 -6.53 0.97 13.87
C SER A 147 -5.40 2.00 13.85
N LYS A 148 -4.25 1.60 14.42
CA LYS A 148 -3.00 2.34 14.47
C LYS A 148 -1.88 1.52 13.84
N ILE A 149 -0.89 2.19 13.26
CA ILE A 149 0.21 1.55 12.53
C ILE A 149 1.43 1.37 13.44
N TYR A 150 1.92 0.14 13.53
CA TYR A 150 3.11 -0.21 14.31
C TYR A 150 4.12 -0.97 13.46
N GLN A 151 5.38 -0.96 13.89
CA GLN A 151 6.42 -1.85 13.36
C GLN A 151 6.84 -2.84 14.45
N ILE A 152 6.92 -4.12 14.11
CA ILE A 152 7.48 -5.12 15.03
C ILE A 152 9.00 -4.94 15.09
N ASN A 153 9.55 -4.79 16.30
CA ASN A 153 10.93 -4.35 16.53
C ASN A 153 12.00 -5.19 15.81
N VAL A 154 11.84 -6.53 15.78
CA VAL A 154 12.82 -7.42 15.14
C VAL A 154 13.01 -7.13 13.65
N PHE A 155 11.95 -6.71 12.94
CA PHE A 155 12.07 -6.38 11.51
C PHE A 155 12.79 -5.05 11.28
N HIS A 156 12.68 -4.09 12.22
CA HIS A 156 13.51 -2.89 12.22
C HIS A 156 14.99 -3.25 12.47
N ALA A 157 15.28 -4.08 13.48
CA ALA A 157 16.64 -4.55 13.74
C ALA A 157 17.26 -5.29 12.54
N LEU A 158 16.49 -6.16 11.87
CA LEU A 158 16.94 -6.87 10.66
C LEU A 158 17.15 -5.93 9.47
N HIS A 159 16.29 -4.92 9.28
CA HIS A 159 16.50 -3.86 8.29
C HIS A 159 17.81 -3.10 8.55
N CYS A 160 18.05 -2.70 9.81
CA CYS A 160 19.28 -2.04 10.23
C CYS A 160 20.52 -2.90 9.96
N LEU A 161 20.48 -4.19 10.30
CA LEU A 161 21.58 -5.12 10.05
C LEU A 161 21.84 -5.33 8.56
N TYR A 162 20.79 -5.53 7.76
CA TYR A 162 20.89 -5.67 6.31
C TYR A 162 21.57 -4.45 5.67
N ARG A 163 21.16 -3.26 6.12
CA ARG A 163 21.77 -2.01 5.67
C ARG A 163 23.24 -1.92 6.04
N ILE A 164 23.60 -2.19 7.31
CA ILE A 164 25.00 -2.18 7.77
C ILE A 164 25.84 -3.18 6.96
N ARG A 165 25.35 -4.40 6.74
CA ARG A 165 26.01 -5.40 5.88
C ARG A 165 26.28 -4.83 4.50
N ASN A 166 25.27 -4.27 3.83
CA ASN A 166 25.43 -3.73 2.48
C ASN A 166 26.41 -2.56 2.43
N ARG A 167 26.45 -1.73 3.47
CA ARG A 167 27.44 -0.64 3.61
C ARG A 167 28.86 -1.19 3.76
N LEU A 168 29.05 -2.19 4.61
CA LEU A 168 30.37 -2.78 4.89
C LEU A 168 30.92 -3.55 3.69
N THR A 169 30.05 -4.22 2.93
CA THR A 169 30.40 -5.05 1.78
C THR A 169 30.39 -4.28 0.45
N SER A 170 29.96 -3.01 0.45
CA SER A 170 29.92 -2.17 -0.75
C SER A 170 31.30 -1.92 -1.34
N ASN A 171 31.37 -1.89 -2.67
CA ASN A 171 32.55 -1.41 -3.42
C ASN A 171 32.52 0.12 -3.62
N ILE A 172 31.50 0.81 -3.12
CA ILE A 172 31.41 2.26 -3.25
C ILE A 172 32.47 2.89 -2.33
N PRO A 173 33.32 3.81 -2.84
CA PRO A 173 34.34 4.48 -2.03
C PRO A 173 33.75 5.19 -0.81
N LEU A 174 34.50 5.23 0.30
CA LEU A 174 34.07 5.85 1.55
C LEU A 174 33.76 7.34 1.41
N GLU A 175 34.44 8.02 0.49
CA GLU A 175 34.21 9.43 0.18
C GLU A 175 32.82 9.66 -0.41
N LYS A 176 32.30 8.67 -1.16
CA LYS A 176 30.95 8.69 -1.72
C LYS A 176 29.91 8.10 -0.77
N TRP A 177 30.32 7.15 0.07
CA TRP A 177 29.41 6.43 0.96
C TRP A 177 30.05 6.20 2.34
N PRO A 178 30.08 7.24 3.20
CA PRO A 178 30.69 7.14 4.53
C PRO A 178 30.00 6.05 5.35
N ARG A 179 30.77 5.22 6.06
CA ARG A 179 30.23 4.14 6.91
C ARG A 179 29.71 4.63 8.26
N ASN A 180 30.00 5.87 8.63
CA ASN A 180 29.59 6.53 9.85
C ASN A 180 28.52 7.61 9.62
N ASP A 181 27.74 7.49 8.54
CA ASP A 181 26.59 8.36 8.31
C ASP A 181 25.53 8.19 9.42
N ILE A 182 24.66 9.19 9.59
CA ILE A 182 23.66 9.23 10.67
C ILE A 182 22.78 8.00 10.66
N HIS A 183 22.30 7.60 9.49
CA HIS A 183 21.36 6.49 9.41
C HIS A 183 22.06 5.20 9.86
N THR A 184 23.31 4.98 9.44
CA THR A 184 24.12 3.86 9.92
C THR A 184 24.35 3.93 11.44
N MET A 185 24.64 5.10 12.00
CA MET A 185 24.82 5.26 13.45
C MET A 185 23.52 5.02 14.24
N HIS A 186 22.38 5.46 13.72
CA HIS A 186 21.06 5.15 14.27
C HIS A 186 20.78 3.65 14.24
N CYS A 187 21.08 2.97 13.12
CA CYS A 187 20.96 1.53 13.02
C CYS A 187 21.77 0.80 14.08
N VAL A 188 23.02 1.21 14.30
CA VAL A 188 23.89 0.65 15.35
C VAL A 188 23.29 0.86 16.74
N ASP A 189 22.79 2.06 17.05
CA ASP A 189 22.19 2.35 18.36
C ASP A 189 20.86 1.59 18.59
N HIS A 190 20.03 1.45 17.54
CA HIS A 190 18.82 0.66 17.59
C HIS A 190 19.10 -0.81 17.91
N ILE A 191 20.06 -1.42 17.20
CA ILE A 191 20.48 -2.81 17.44
C ILE A 191 21.07 -2.96 18.84
N ARG A 192 21.93 -2.02 19.28
CA ARG A 192 22.47 -2.02 20.65
C ARG A 192 21.34 -2.02 21.68
N ASN A 193 20.35 -1.15 21.51
CA ASN A 193 19.22 -1.06 22.44
C ASN A 193 18.39 -2.36 22.46
N ASP A 194 18.11 -2.94 21.29
CA ASP A 194 17.38 -4.21 21.19
C ASP A 194 18.13 -5.38 21.87
N LEU A 195 19.44 -5.48 21.64
CA LEU A 195 20.30 -6.49 22.29
C LEU A 195 20.33 -6.33 23.82
N MET A 196 20.30 -5.09 24.32
CA MET A 196 20.26 -4.84 25.77
C MET A 196 18.90 -5.17 26.39
N CYS A 197 17.80 -4.96 25.64
CA CYS A 197 16.47 -5.35 26.07
C CYS A 197 16.27 -6.87 26.03
N HIS A 198 16.91 -7.55 25.09
CA HIS A 198 16.77 -9.00 24.85
C HIS A 198 18.13 -9.72 24.96
N ALA A 199 18.82 -9.55 26.08
CA ALA A 199 20.16 -10.09 26.28
C ALA A 199 20.16 -11.64 26.32
N ASP A 200 20.91 -12.27 25.42
CA ASP A 200 21.23 -13.69 25.50
C ASP A 200 22.34 -13.89 26.55
N ILE A 201 22.01 -14.63 27.61
CA ILE A 201 22.93 -14.96 28.72
C ILE A 201 23.54 -16.37 28.57
N SER A 202 23.33 -17.02 27.43
CA SER A 202 23.96 -18.29 27.10
C SER A 202 25.48 -18.15 27.10
N LEU A 203 26.17 -19.17 27.59
CA LEU A 203 27.62 -19.20 27.62
C LEU A 203 28.16 -19.84 26.35
N SER A 204 29.03 -19.13 25.64
CA SER A 204 29.83 -19.70 24.56
C SER A 204 31.12 -20.33 25.13
N GLY A 205 31.45 -21.53 24.69
CA GLY A 205 32.69 -22.21 25.00
C GLY A 205 33.84 -21.84 24.06
N SER A 206 35.02 -22.36 24.37
CA SER A 206 36.23 -22.26 23.54
C SER A 206 37.17 -23.42 23.81
N ASP A 207 37.94 -23.80 22.79
CA ASP A 207 39.12 -24.67 22.93
C ASP A 207 40.41 -23.87 23.21
N GLU A 208 40.31 -22.54 23.28
CA GLU A 208 41.41 -21.62 23.54
C GLU A 208 41.01 -20.47 24.49
N TYR A 209 41.91 -19.53 24.73
CA TYR A 209 41.67 -18.41 25.66
C TYR A 209 41.27 -17.09 24.99
N VAL A 210 41.27 -17.01 23.64
CA VAL A 210 41.07 -15.73 22.94
C VAL A 210 39.77 -15.63 22.13
N SER A 211 39.12 -16.74 21.76
CA SER A 211 37.85 -16.72 21.01
C SER A 211 36.80 -17.65 21.63
N PHE A 212 35.63 -17.13 22.00
CA PHE A 212 34.52 -17.93 22.56
C PHE A 212 33.39 -18.05 21.55
N ASN A 213 33.53 -18.96 20.58
CA ASN A 213 32.62 -19.13 19.45
C ASN A 213 31.92 -20.51 19.43
N SER A 214 32.10 -21.34 20.46
CA SER A 214 31.42 -22.63 20.57
C SER A 214 30.06 -22.43 21.23
N HIS A 215 28.98 -22.59 20.48
CA HIS A 215 27.62 -22.37 20.97
C HIS A 215 26.98 -23.70 21.37
N GLY A 216 26.33 -23.75 22.54
CA GLY A 216 25.60 -24.93 22.98
C GLY A 216 24.28 -25.10 22.21
N TYR A 217 23.94 -26.34 21.84
CA TYR A 217 22.71 -26.69 21.11
C TYR A 217 21.39 -26.43 21.86
N ASN A 218 21.45 -25.90 23.09
CA ASN A 218 20.26 -25.65 23.93
C ASN A 218 19.77 -24.19 23.86
N GLN A 219 20.33 -23.36 22.97
CA GLN A 219 19.84 -22.00 22.73
C GLN A 219 18.41 -22.06 22.17
N LYS A 220 17.51 -21.30 22.80
CA LYS A 220 16.11 -21.21 22.39
C LYS A 220 15.90 -19.94 21.60
N CYS A 221 15.63 -20.07 20.31
CA CYS A 221 15.40 -18.95 19.41
C CYS A 221 13.91 -18.72 19.17
N ARG A 222 13.46 -17.48 18.97
CA ARG A 222 12.08 -17.24 18.49
C ARG A 222 11.94 -17.72 17.05
N ASP A 223 10.78 -18.28 16.68
CA ASP A 223 10.47 -18.67 15.30
C ASP A 223 10.20 -17.41 14.45
N LEU A 224 11.23 -16.92 13.76
CA LEU A 224 11.16 -15.76 12.89
C LEU A 224 10.21 -15.99 11.71
N GLY A 225 10.13 -17.22 11.19
CA GLY A 225 9.22 -17.55 10.11
C GLY A 225 7.75 -17.42 10.56
N ALA A 226 7.43 -17.80 11.80
CA ALA A 226 6.12 -17.57 12.38
C ALA A 226 5.82 -16.08 12.53
N LEU A 227 6.80 -15.29 13.00
CA LEU A 227 6.67 -13.83 13.09
C LEU A 227 6.42 -13.20 11.72
N GLN A 228 7.14 -13.63 10.68
CA GLN A 228 6.94 -13.14 9.31
C GLN A 228 5.53 -13.46 8.79
N ARG A 229 5.06 -14.70 9.01
CA ARG A 229 3.70 -15.09 8.63
C ARG A 229 2.64 -14.28 9.38
N TRP A 230 2.85 -14.03 10.67
CA TRP A 230 1.94 -13.23 11.48
C TRP A 230 1.91 -11.77 11.01
N ALA A 231 3.08 -11.15 10.83
CA ALA A 231 3.23 -9.78 10.35
C ALA A 231 2.53 -9.60 8.99
N LYS A 232 2.74 -10.54 8.06
CA LYS A 232 2.09 -10.52 6.74
C LYS A 232 0.57 -10.62 6.80
N ARG A 233 0.00 -11.35 7.77
CA ARG A 233 -1.47 -11.41 7.93
C ARG A 233 -2.05 -10.10 8.46
N HIS A 234 -1.26 -9.34 9.21
CA HIS A 234 -1.67 -8.08 9.84
C HIS A 234 -1.11 -6.85 9.13
N SER A 235 -0.45 -7.04 7.98
CA SER A 235 0.20 -5.97 7.24
C SER A 235 -0.81 -5.04 6.60
N TRP A 236 -0.44 -3.77 6.45
CA TRP A 236 -1.19 -2.83 5.65
C TRP A 236 -0.79 -2.94 4.17
N ALA A 237 -1.62 -3.59 3.36
CA ALA A 237 -1.32 -3.85 1.95
C ALA A 237 -1.09 -2.58 1.11
N GLY A 238 -1.73 -1.46 1.46
CA GLY A 238 -1.59 -0.17 0.78
C GLY A 238 -0.47 0.71 1.32
N TYR A 239 0.35 0.23 2.25
CA TYR A 239 1.35 1.06 2.93
C TYR A 239 2.34 1.71 1.94
N LYS A 240 2.88 0.91 1.02
CA LYS A 240 3.84 1.41 0.02
C LYS A 240 3.21 2.46 -0.89
N ASP A 241 2.04 2.17 -1.43
CA ASP A 241 1.33 3.09 -2.34
C ASP A 241 0.94 4.39 -1.61
N TYR A 242 0.58 4.30 -0.33
CA TYR A 242 0.32 5.46 0.51
C TYR A 242 1.56 6.32 0.74
N LEU A 243 2.71 5.69 1.02
CA LEU A 243 3.97 6.40 1.15
C LEU A 243 4.34 7.16 -0.13
N GLU A 244 4.25 6.51 -1.30
CA GLU A 244 4.60 7.16 -2.57
C GLU A 244 3.56 8.22 -2.99
N GLY A 245 2.28 7.87 -2.93
CA GLY A 245 1.21 8.68 -3.50
C GLY A 245 0.67 9.78 -2.59
N VAL A 246 0.66 9.57 -1.28
CA VAL A 246 0.09 10.52 -0.30
C VAL A 246 1.18 11.25 0.46
N VAL A 247 2.13 10.52 1.04
CA VAL A 247 3.23 11.12 1.80
C VAL A 247 4.25 11.80 0.87
N GLY A 248 4.35 11.33 -0.38
CA GLY A 248 5.37 11.80 -1.32
C GLY A 248 6.77 11.27 -0.97
N TYR A 249 6.84 10.12 -0.30
CA TYR A 249 8.08 9.48 0.08
C TYR A 249 8.75 8.87 -1.15
N ASP A 250 9.86 9.46 -1.57
CA ASP A 250 10.71 8.87 -2.61
C ASP A 250 11.66 7.86 -1.98
N PHE A 251 11.49 6.59 -2.35
CA PHE A 251 12.38 5.50 -1.90
C PHE A 251 13.84 5.69 -2.32
N ASN A 252 14.13 6.48 -3.37
CA ASN A 252 15.50 6.83 -3.75
C ASN A 252 16.11 7.90 -2.83
N ASP A 253 15.26 8.72 -2.21
CA ASP A 253 15.64 9.72 -1.19
C ASP A 253 15.39 9.24 0.23
N ALA A 254 14.94 7.99 0.41
CA ALA A 254 14.69 7.34 1.69
C ALA A 254 15.80 7.58 2.71
N GLU A 255 17.05 7.57 2.25
CA GLU A 255 18.20 7.84 3.10
C GLU A 255 18.17 9.24 3.71
N ARG A 256 17.86 10.27 2.93
CA ARG A 256 17.77 11.65 3.41
C ARG A 256 16.62 11.81 4.40
N VAL A 257 15.48 11.18 4.10
CA VAL A 257 14.31 11.18 5.00
C VAL A 257 14.64 10.50 6.32
N ASN A 258 15.21 9.29 6.27
CA ASN A 258 15.59 8.54 7.46
C ASN A 258 16.67 9.25 8.27
N MET A 259 17.63 9.93 7.63
CA MET A 259 18.62 10.74 8.36
C MET A 259 18.00 11.94 9.09
N ALA A 260 16.96 12.56 8.52
CA ALA A 260 16.30 13.71 9.12
C ALA A 260 15.30 13.34 10.23
N THR A 261 14.74 12.13 10.17
CA THR A 261 13.83 11.61 11.22
C THR A 261 14.58 10.86 12.32
N ALA A 262 15.70 10.21 11.99
CA ALA A 262 16.53 9.49 12.95
C ALA A 262 17.24 10.46 13.91
N GLY A 263 16.82 10.44 15.17
CA GLY A 263 17.48 11.17 16.26
C GLY A 263 17.00 12.59 16.48
N LYS A 264 15.77 12.95 16.06
CA LYS A 264 15.11 14.23 16.42
C LYS A 264 15.94 15.49 16.11
N GLY A 265 16.75 15.45 15.05
CA GLY A 265 17.63 16.55 14.66
C GLY A 265 18.91 16.70 15.50
N HIS A 266 19.23 15.73 16.37
CA HIS A 266 20.51 15.72 17.10
C HIS A 266 21.72 15.43 16.21
N TRP A 267 21.51 14.97 14.97
CA TRP A 267 22.58 14.53 14.07
C TRP A 267 22.51 15.32 12.75
N ASN A 268 23.65 15.92 12.34
CA ASN A 268 23.89 16.73 11.13
C ASN A 268 22.86 17.83 10.80
N LYS A 269 22.27 18.48 11.81
CA LYS A 269 21.34 19.61 11.63
C LYS A 269 20.17 19.33 10.66
N ALA A 270 19.82 18.06 10.49
CA ALA A 270 18.72 17.63 9.65
C ALA A 270 17.41 17.82 10.44
N GLN A 271 16.47 18.55 9.88
CA GLN A 271 15.18 18.83 10.50
C GLN A 271 14.04 18.28 9.65
N SER A 272 12.94 17.93 10.32
CA SER A 272 11.74 17.44 9.68
C SER A 272 10.48 17.93 10.39
N THR A 273 9.42 18.13 9.61
CA THR A 273 8.05 18.32 10.15
C THR A 273 7.11 17.31 9.53
N LEU A 274 6.24 16.75 10.38
CA LEU A 274 5.11 15.92 9.95
C LEU A 274 3.84 16.76 10.05
N ASP A 275 3.21 16.99 8.92
CA ASP A 275 1.82 17.48 8.90
C ASP A 275 0.91 16.34 9.34
N LYS A 276 0.23 16.53 10.48
CA LYS A 276 -0.63 15.50 11.08
C LYS A 276 -1.94 15.30 10.34
N ASP A 277 -2.37 16.27 9.55
CA ASP A 277 -3.63 16.21 8.80
C ASP A 277 -3.42 15.53 7.45
N THR A 278 -2.28 15.82 6.80
CA THR A 278 -1.97 15.25 5.47
C THR A 278 -1.05 14.04 5.52
N GLY A 279 -0.33 13.81 6.61
CA GLY A 279 0.69 12.77 6.72
C GLY A 279 2.00 13.10 6.01
N LYS A 280 2.10 14.28 5.37
CA LYS A 280 3.26 14.71 4.59
C LYS A 280 4.44 15.04 5.51
N ILE A 281 5.64 14.60 5.11
CA ILE A 281 6.90 14.93 5.79
C ILE A 281 7.65 15.97 4.97
N GLU A 282 7.95 17.12 5.56
CA GLU A 282 8.84 18.14 4.97
C GLU A 282 10.20 18.10 5.65
N LEU A 283 11.27 18.15 4.84
CA LEU A 283 12.65 17.95 5.28
C LEU A 283 13.52 19.12 4.86
N TRP A 284 14.41 19.55 5.74
CA TRP A 284 15.46 20.51 5.41
C TRP A 284 16.72 20.24 6.22
N PHE A 285 17.84 20.75 5.71
CA PHE A 285 19.14 20.68 6.36
C PHE A 285 19.60 22.13 6.59
N GLU A 286 20.07 22.44 7.80
CA GLU A 286 20.74 23.72 8.01
C GLU A 286 22.07 23.70 7.26
N GLU A 287 22.34 24.72 6.45
CA GLU A 287 23.64 24.91 5.83
C GLU A 287 24.70 25.24 6.91
N ASP A 288 25.95 24.86 6.63
CA ASP A 288 27.09 25.14 7.51
C ASP A 288 27.57 26.60 7.45
#